data_AF-A0A0C2BJV6-F1
#
_entry.id   AF-A0A0C2BJV6-F1
#
_cell.length_a   1.000
_cell.length_b   1.000
_cell.length_c   1.000
_cell.angle_alpha   90.00
_cell.angle_beta   90.00
_cell.angle_gamma   90.00
#
_symmetry.space_group_name_H-M   'P 1'
#
loop_
_entity.id
_entity.type
_entity.pdbx_description
1 polymer ?
#
loop_
_entity_poly.entity_id
_entity_poly.type
_entity_poly.pdbx_seq_one_letter_code
_entity_poly.pdbx_strand_id
1 'polypeptide(L)'
;METWDRYWNMESSSIEEYTGTEKAEKQMLDEKIMKRFKETILKRPDGYYVRLPWKEPHTHLPDNKRMAVARPKSLLRQYENRKEFLEEFDRIFQEQLQQGMIEEVTEELDRKIFKDKVVHCLAYQAVVTPE
;
A
#
# COMPACT_ATOMS: atom_id res chain seq x y z
N MET A 1 -32.45 18.41 -15.73
CA MET A 1 -31.84 17.08 -15.88
C MET A 1 -30.40 17.27 -16.36
N GLU A 2 -29.64 18.19 -15.73
CA GLU A 2 -28.35 18.73 -16.25
C GLU A 2 -27.21 18.66 -15.22
N THR A 3 -27.50 18.26 -13.99
CA THR A 3 -26.50 18.20 -12.91
C THR A 3 -25.60 16.99 -13.04
N TRP A 4 -26.13 15.86 -13.52
CA TRP A 4 -25.39 14.61 -13.69
C TRP A 4 -24.37 14.66 -14.83
N ASP A 5 -24.73 15.27 -15.97
CA ASP A 5 -23.78 15.46 -17.08
C ASP A 5 -22.60 16.36 -16.70
N ARG A 6 -22.81 17.33 -15.80
CA ARG A 6 -21.73 18.20 -15.33
C ARG A 6 -20.77 17.47 -14.39
N TYR A 7 -21.28 16.57 -13.54
CA TYR A 7 -20.43 15.74 -12.67
C TYR A 7 -19.56 14.77 -13.49
N TRP A 8 -20.12 14.18 -14.54
CA TRP A 8 -19.40 13.25 -15.41
C TRP A 8 -18.35 13.93 -16.30
N ASN A 9 -18.65 15.14 -16.78
CA ASN A 9 -17.67 15.94 -17.54
C ASN A 9 -16.57 16.55 -16.66
N MET A 10 -16.79 16.72 -15.35
CA MET A 10 -15.79 17.26 -14.43
C MET A 10 -14.79 16.20 -13.99
N GLU A 11 -15.23 14.95 -13.74
CA GLU A 11 -14.33 13.81 -13.50
C GLU A 11 -13.55 13.38 -14.76
N SER A 12 -14.14 13.50 -15.96
CA SER A 12 -13.43 13.19 -17.20
C SER A 12 -12.38 14.25 -17.59
N SER A 13 -12.52 15.49 -17.11
CA SER A 13 -11.61 16.60 -17.44
C SER A 13 -10.25 16.59 -16.72
N SER A 14 -10.05 15.70 -15.74
CA SER A 14 -8.79 15.60 -14.97
C SER A 14 -7.89 14.45 -15.44
N ILE A 15 -8.29 13.70 -16.46
CA ILE A 15 -7.49 12.65 -17.10
C ILE A 15 -7.35 13.05 -18.57
N GLU A 16 -6.12 13.28 -18.98
CA GLU A 16 -5.75 13.70 -20.33
C GLU A 16 -6.30 12.75 -21.41
N GLU A 17 -6.81 13.36 -22.50
CA GLU A 17 -7.19 12.87 -23.84
C GLU A 17 -7.41 11.36 -24.06
N TYR A 18 -8.66 11.01 -24.35
CA TYR A 18 -9.12 9.70 -24.85
C TYR A 18 -8.37 9.26 -26.14
N THR A 19 -7.56 8.19 -26.07
CA THR A 19 -6.71 7.71 -27.19
C THR A 19 -7.16 6.39 -27.83
N GLY A 20 -8.32 5.85 -27.46
CA GLY A 20 -8.94 4.69 -28.14
C GLY A 20 -9.84 3.84 -27.22
N THR A 21 -10.22 2.64 -27.69
CA THR A 21 -10.89 1.65 -26.83
C THR A 21 -9.94 1.22 -25.72
N GLU A 22 -10.41 1.02 -24.49
CA GLU A 22 -9.62 0.60 -23.30
C GLU A 22 -8.61 -0.54 -23.59
N LYS A 23 -8.97 -1.45 -24.50
CA LYS A 23 -8.12 -2.56 -24.94
C LYS A 23 -6.85 -2.10 -25.67
N ALA A 24 -6.96 -1.08 -26.52
CA ALA A 24 -5.84 -0.54 -27.28
C ALA A 24 -4.88 0.23 -26.35
N GLU A 25 -5.41 1.02 -25.42
CA GLU A 25 -4.61 1.74 -24.43
C GLU A 25 -3.83 0.77 -23.52
N LYS A 26 -4.50 -0.31 -23.08
CA LYS A 26 -3.85 -1.38 -22.33
C LYS A 26 -2.73 -2.06 -23.12
N GLN A 27 -2.95 -2.37 -24.40
CA GLN A 27 -1.93 -2.98 -25.25
C GLN A 27 -0.71 -2.07 -25.42
N MET A 28 -0.92 -0.77 -25.69
CA MET A 28 0.17 0.20 -25.80
C MET A 28 0.97 0.32 -24.50
N LEU A 29 0.29 0.29 -23.34
CA LEU A 29 0.95 0.30 -22.04
C LEU A 29 1.79 -0.96 -21.81
N ASP A 30 1.23 -2.14 -22.10
CA ASP A 30 1.92 -3.42 -21.95
C ASP A 30 3.17 -3.51 -22.84
N GLU A 31 3.08 -3.03 -24.09
CA GLU A 31 4.21 -2.94 -25.02
C GLU A 31 5.31 -2.01 -24.48
N LYS A 32 4.93 -0.84 -23.94
CA LYS A 32 5.86 0.11 -23.32
C LYS A 32 6.58 -0.50 -22.10
N ILE A 33 5.84 -1.20 -21.23
CA ILE A 33 6.40 -1.88 -20.06
C ILE A 33 7.39 -2.97 -20.50
N MET A 34 7.00 -3.79 -21.48
CA MET A 34 7.83 -4.88 -21.99
C MET A 34 9.11 -4.37 -22.65
N LYS A 35 9.02 -3.28 -23.42
CA LYS A 35 10.18 -2.61 -24.01
C LYS A 35 11.15 -2.16 -22.94
N ARG A 36 10.68 -1.42 -21.93
CA ARG A 36 11.51 -0.94 -20.82
C ARG A 36 12.12 -2.08 -20.01
N PHE A 37 11.36 -3.14 -19.76
CA PHE A 37 11.87 -4.32 -19.07
C PHE A 37 13.08 -4.89 -19.80
N LYS A 38 12.95 -5.16 -21.11
CA LYS A 38 14.04 -5.69 -21.95
C LYS A 38 15.26 -4.76 -22.02
N GLU A 39 15.05 -3.45 -22.14
CA GLU A 39 16.12 -2.45 -22.17
C GLU A 39 16.91 -2.37 -20.86
N THR A 40 16.30 -2.73 -19.73
CA THR A 40 16.93 -2.63 -18.41
C THR A 40 17.58 -3.93 -17.93
N ILE A 41 17.56 -4.99 -18.74
CA ILE A 41 18.20 -6.26 -18.41
C ILE A 41 19.72 -6.11 -18.54
N LEU A 42 20.43 -6.34 -17.45
CA LEU A 42 21.88 -6.38 -17.38
C LEU A 42 22.32 -7.81 -17.04
N LYS A 43 23.02 -8.46 -17.97
CA LYS A 43 23.67 -9.74 -17.70
C LYS A 43 24.99 -9.49 -16.98
N ARG A 44 25.14 -10.04 -15.79
CA ARG A 44 26.37 -10.05 -14.98
C ARG A 44 26.87 -11.48 -14.82
N PRO A 45 28.12 -11.69 -14.37
CA PRO A 45 28.67 -13.04 -14.15
C PRO A 45 27.85 -13.89 -13.18
N ASP A 46 27.16 -13.26 -12.23
CA ASP A 46 26.37 -13.87 -11.16
C ASP A 46 24.87 -13.97 -11.49
N GLY A 47 24.40 -13.39 -12.60
CA GLY A 47 23.00 -13.49 -13.01
C GLY A 47 22.49 -12.31 -13.83
N TYR A 48 21.17 -12.27 -14.01
CA TYR A 48 20.48 -11.17 -14.67
C TYR A 48 19.92 -10.19 -13.66
N TYR A 49 20.19 -8.91 -13.90
CA TYR A 49 19.69 -7.80 -13.12
C TYR A 49 18.68 -7.06 -13.98
N VAL A 50 17.49 -6.80 -13.43
CA VAL A 50 16.42 -6.09 -14.14
C VAL A 50 15.95 -4.94 -13.26
N ARG A 51 15.47 -3.85 -13.87
CA ARG A 51 14.77 -2.82 -13.09
C ARG A 51 13.37 -3.33 -12.76
N LEU A 52 12.90 -2.99 -11.56
CA LEU A 52 11.55 -3.32 -11.13
C LEU A 52 10.52 -2.56 -12.01
N PRO A 53 9.42 -3.22 -12.42
CA PRO A 53 8.44 -2.66 -13.35
C PRO A 53 7.49 -1.70 -12.61
N TRP A 54 8.01 -0.58 -12.14
CA TRP A 54 7.20 0.43 -11.47
C TRP A 54 6.34 1.21 -12.47
N LYS A 55 5.06 1.45 -12.12
CA LYS A 55 4.14 2.28 -12.91
C LYS A 55 4.48 3.77 -12.77
N GLU A 56 4.89 4.42 -13.84
CA GLU A 56 5.10 5.88 -13.86
C GLU A 56 3.84 6.62 -14.36
N PRO A 57 3.54 7.83 -13.86
CA PRO A 57 4.26 8.55 -12.80
C PRO A 57 3.93 7.99 -11.40
N HIS A 58 4.95 7.94 -10.52
CA HIS A 58 4.73 7.55 -9.13
C HIS A 58 4.13 8.76 -8.40
N THR A 59 2.82 8.72 -8.13
CA THR A 59 2.19 9.73 -7.29
C THR A 59 2.76 9.65 -5.88
N HIS A 60 2.83 10.81 -5.21
CA HIS A 60 3.26 10.86 -3.81
C HIS A 60 2.33 10.01 -2.96
N LEU A 61 2.87 8.95 -2.35
CA LEU A 61 2.11 8.07 -1.46
C LEU A 61 1.85 8.82 -0.14
N PRO A 62 0.58 9.06 0.26
CA PRO A 62 0.27 9.76 1.48
C PRO A 62 0.53 8.88 2.71
N ASP A 63 0.71 9.49 3.89
CA ASP A 63 0.86 8.73 5.12
C ASP A 63 -0.36 7.82 5.41
N ASN A 64 -0.13 6.72 6.14
CA ASN A 64 -1.19 5.77 6.48
C ASN A 64 -1.47 5.68 7.99
N LYS A 65 -0.95 6.63 8.80
CA LYS A 65 -1.01 6.54 10.28
C LYS A 65 -2.44 6.44 10.79
N ARG A 66 -3.35 7.23 10.22
CA ARG A 66 -4.78 7.19 10.57
C ARG A 66 -5.39 5.80 10.35
N MET A 67 -5.07 5.17 9.22
CA MET A 67 -5.54 3.81 8.92
C MET A 67 -4.89 2.78 9.82
N ALA A 68 -3.59 2.91 10.08
CA ALA A 68 -2.83 2.02 10.94
C ALA A 68 -3.37 2.00 12.38
N VAL A 69 -3.85 3.14 12.89
CA VAL A 69 -4.52 3.22 14.21
C VAL A 69 -5.96 2.71 14.17
N ALA A 70 -6.68 2.95 13.06
CA ALA A 70 -8.09 2.54 12.93
C ALA A 70 -8.26 1.02 12.90
N ARG A 71 -7.34 0.30 12.23
CA ARG A 71 -7.37 -1.17 12.09
C ARG A 71 -7.37 -1.92 13.43
N PRO A 72 -6.39 -1.74 14.34
CA PRO A 72 -6.38 -2.42 15.63
C PRO A 72 -7.60 -2.04 16.48
N LYS A 73 -8.07 -0.78 16.43
CA LYS A 73 -9.33 -0.40 17.10
C LYS A 73 -10.54 -1.16 16.56
N SER A 74 -10.61 -1.38 15.25
CA SER A 74 -11.67 -2.18 14.63
C SER A 74 -11.58 -3.64 15.04
N LEU A 75 -10.37 -4.19 15.08
CA LEU A 75 -10.10 -5.56 15.49
C LEU A 75 -10.49 -5.78 16.96
N LEU A 76 -10.15 -4.85 17.86
CA LEU A 76 -10.58 -4.89 19.26
C LEU A 76 -12.11 -4.93 19.38
N ARG A 77 -12.85 -4.13 18.59
CA ARG A 77 -14.32 -4.16 18.57
C ARG A 77 -14.86 -5.47 18.00
N GLN A 78 -14.25 -5.99 16.94
CA GLN A 78 -14.68 -7.23 16.29
C GLN A 78 -14.62 -8.42 17.24
N TYR A 79 -13.61 -8.46 18.13
CA TYR A 79 -13.35 -9.56 19.04
C TYR A 79 -13.63 -9.22 20.51
N GLU A 80 -14.40 -8.16 20.79
CA GLU A 80 -14.71 -7.71 22.15
C GLU A 80 -15.35 -8.81 23.02
N ASN A 81 -16.11 -9.72 22.39
CA ASN A 81 -16.80 -10.83 23.05
C ASN A 81 -15.98 -12.13 23.08
N ARG A 82 -14.74 -12.13 22.59
CA ARG A 82 -13.84 -13.30 22.53
C ARG A 82 -12.54 -12.99 23.25
N LYS A 83 -12.57 -13.07 24.57
CA LYS A 83 -11.46 -12.66 25.44
C LYS A 83 -10.19 -13.47 25.19
N GLU A 84 -10.34 -14.77 24.95
CA GLU A 84 -9.27 -15.69 24.60
C GLU A 84 -8.50 -15.24 23.35
N PHE A 85 -9.20 -14.66 22.37
CA PHE A 85 -8.60 -14.20 21.14
C PHE A 85 -7.83 -12.88 21.34
N LEU A 86 -8.32 -12.01 22.22
CA LEU A 86 -7.60 -10.77 22.59
C LEU A 86 -6.34 -11.06 23.41
N GLU A 87 -6.39 -12.03 24.31
CA GLU A 87 -5.22 -12.50 25.08
C GLU A 87 -4.16 -13.11 24.17
N GLU A 88 -4.57 -13.88 23.16
CA GLU A 88 -3.68 -14.41 22.12
C GLU A 88 -2.99 -13.29 21.34
N PHE A 89 -3.71 -12.26 20.92
CA PHE A 89 -3.12 -11.12 20.22
C PHE A 89 -2.11 -10.37 21.05
N ASP A 90 -2.43 -10.10 22.32
CA ASP A 90 -1.50 -9.42 23.21
C ASP A 90 -0.21 -10.23 23.33
N ARG A 91 -0.31 -11.56 23.52
CA ARG A 91 0.86 -12.43 23.54
C ARG A 91 1.68 -12.35 22.25
N ILE A 92 1.04 -12.39 21.08
CA ILE A 92 1.73 -12.26 19.79
C ILE A 92 2.43 -10.90 19.67
N PHE A 93 1.81 -9.82 20.13
CA PHE A 93 2.43 -8.49 20.09
C PHE A 93 3.66 -8.44 20.99
N GLN A 94 3.59 -9.01 22.19
CA GLN A 94 4.75 -9.08 23.10
C GLN A 94 5.89 -9.92 22.50
N GLU A 95 5.57 -11.07 21.89
CA GLU A 95 6.57 -11.92 21.22
C GLU A 95 7.23 -11.18 20.04
N GLN A 96 6.44 -10.51 19.19
CA GLN A 96 6.95 -9.74 18.07
C GLN A 96 7.80 -8.56 18.53
N LEU A 97 7.41 -7.89 19.62
CA LEU A 97 8.19 -6.82 20.22
C LEU A 97 9.53 -7.34 20.75
N GLN A 98 9.52 -8.48 21.45
CA GLN A 98 10.73 -9.13 21.97
C GLN A 98 11.68 -9.58 20.83
N GLN A 99 11.13 -10.04 19.72
CA GLN A 99 11.89 -10.45 18.53
C GLN A 99 12.37 -9.26 17.69
N GLY A 100 11.96 -8.03 18.01
CA GLY A 100 12.28 -6.83 17.24
C GLY A 100 11.58 -6.78 15.87
N MET A 101 10.47 -7.51 15.70
CA MET A 101 9.64 -7.44 14.50
C MET A 101 8.76 -6.18 14.47
N ILE A 102 8.36 -5.70 15.65
CA ILE A 102 7.62 -4.45 15.83
C ILE A 102 8.33 -3.58 16.87
N GLU A 103 8.05 -2.29 16.84
CA GLU A 103 8.60 -1.29 17.75
C GLU A 103 7.51 -0.38 18.29
N GLU A 104 7.68 0.09 19.52
CA GLU A 104 6.80 1.10 20.09
C GLU A 104 7.16 2.49 19.56
N VAL A 105 6.18 3.17 18.97
CA VAL A 105 6.38 4.52 18.43
C VAL A 105 6.24 5.54 19.56
N THR A 106 7.37 6.03 20.07
CA THR A 106 7.38 7.10 21.06
C THR A 106 7.08 8.46 20.41
N GLU A 107 6.58 9.43 21.17
CA GLU A 107 6.34 10.79 20.64
C GLU A 107 7.62 11.46 20.13
N GLU A 108 8.77 11.11 20.68
CA GLU A 108 10.07 11.62 20.24
C GLU A 108 10.49 11.00 18.91
N LEU A 109 10.25 9.70 18.73
CA LEU A 109 10.43 8.99 17.46
C LEU A 109 9.49 9.55 16.40
N ASP A 110 8.24 9.80 16.76
CA ASP A 110 7.22 10.41 15.90
C ASP A 110 7.70 11.79 15.43
N ARG A 111 8.20 12.63 16.35
CA ARG A 111 8.70 13.98 16.02
C ARG A 111 9.99 13.99 15.21
N LYS A 112 10.89 13.01 15.39
CA LYS A 112 12.18 12.94 14.68
C LYS A 112 12.08 12.28 13.31
N ILE A 113 11.37 11.16 13.20
CA ILE A 113 11.31 10.37 11.97
C ILE A 113 10.28 10.94 11.00
N PHE A 114 9.14 11.41 11.49
CA PHE A 114 8.00 11.79 10.64
C PHE A 114 8.02 13.27 10.23
N LYS A 115 9.06 14.03 10.59
CA LYS A 115 9.16 15.45 10.25
C LYS A 115 9.46 15.69 8.77
N ASP A 116 10.28 14.83 8.18
CA ASP A 116 10.80 14.99 6.81
C ASP A 116 10.55 13.76 5.91
N LYS A 117 9.93 12.69 6.44
CA LYS A 117 9.68 11.45 5.70
C LYS A 117 8.26 10.93 5.92
N VAL A 118 7.64 10.50 4.83
CA VAL A 118 6.40 9.71 4.91
C VAL A 118 6.76 8.33 5.43
N VAL A 119 6.24 8.00 6.62
CA VAL A 119 6.38 6.67 7.21
C VAL A 119 5.09 5.91 7.00
N HIS A 120 5.22 4.67 6.55
CA HIS A 120 4.11 3.75 6.42
C HIS A 120 4.20 2.67 7.48
N CYS A 121 3.17 2.61 8.33
CA CYS A 121 3.00 1.50 9.25
C CYS A 121 2.49 0.29 8.47
N LEU A 122 3.05 -0.89 8.75
CA LEU A 122 2.59 -2.13 8.13
C LEU A 122 1.16 -2.45 8.55
N ALA A 123 0.41 -3.07 7.65
CA ALA A 123 -0.92 -3.54 7.98
C ALA A 123 -0.81 -4.73 8.94
N TYR A 124 -1.40 -4.60 10.12
CA TYR A 124 -1.64 -5.77 10.98
C TYR A 124 -2.94 -6.45 10.54
N GLN A 125 -2.84 -7.71 10.13
CA GLN A 125 -3.98 -8.53 9.75
C GLN A 125 -3.96 -9.81 10.55
N ALA A 126 -5.02 -10.03 11.32
CA ALA A 126 -5.26 -11.29 11.97
C ALA A 126 -5.57 -12.37 10.93
N VAL A 127 -4.84 -13.48 10.99
CA VAL A 127 -5.15 -14.68 10.22
C VAL A 127 -5.55 -15.75 11.22
N VAL A 128 -6.78 -16.23 11.10
CA VAL A 128 -7.30 -17.33 11.91
C VAL A 128 -7.22 -18.58 11.05
N THR A 129 -6.43 -19.55 11.49
CA THR A 129 -6.41 -20.87 10.87
C THR A 129 -7.68 -21.63 11.29
N PRO A 130 -8.54 -22.05 10.36
CA PRO A 130 -9.68 -22.90 10.70
C PRO A 130 -9.19 -24.26 11.23
N GLU A 131 -9.96 -24.84 12.14
CA GLU A 131 -9.81 -26.24 12.58
C GLU A 131 -10.29 -27.23 11.52
#